data_AF-A0A956BLZ1-F1
#
_entry.id   AF-A0A956BLZ1-F1
#
_cell.length_a   1.000
_cell.length_b   1.000
_cell.length_c   1.000
_cell.angle_alpha   90.00
_cell.angle_beta   90.00
_cell.angle_gamma   90.00
#
_symmetry.space_group_name_H-M   'P 1'
#
loop_
_entity.id
_entity.type
_entity.pdbx_description
1 polymer ?
#
loop_
_entity_poly.entity_id
_entity_poly.type
_entity_poly.pdbx_seq_one_letter_code
_entity_poly.pdbx_strand_id
1 'polypeptide(L)'
;MGIEVGDVVVDNYGNEGLVVREEARPPAGWLRSQRDTRVMRLGLDERWLGVMPFTGGLVVAPASLCARLRAAERDDVVRAAARANRAALEALSELFPAWVP
;
A
#
# COMPACT_ATOMS: atom_id res chain seq x y z
N MET A 1 13.08 10.19 7.29
CA MET A 1 12.31 9.01 7.74
C MET A 1 11.57 8.48 6.53
N GLY A 2 11.90 7.25 6.10
CA GLY A 2 11.24 6.61 4.96
C GLY A 2 9.87 6.06 5.34
N ILE A 3 9.10 5.66 4.33
CA ILE A 3 7.90 4.82 4.50
C ILE A 3 8.37 3.37 4.66
N GLU A 4 7.87 2.66 5.67
CA GLU A 4 8.20 1.26 5.91
C GLU A 4 6.96 0.37 5.83
N VAL A 5 7.17 -0.94 5.69
CA VAL A 5 6.09 -1.91 5.86
C VAL A 5 5.54 -1.81 7.29
N GLY A 6 4.22 -1.76 7.41
CA GLY A 6 3.52 -1.51 8.66
C GLY A 6 3.31 -0.03 8.98
N ASP A 7 3.65 0.90 8.08
CA ASP A 7 3.21 2.29 8.21
C ASP A 7 1.81 2.51 7.61
N VAL A 8 1.06 3.43 8.21
CA VAL A 8 -0.12 4.05 7.61
C VAL A 8 0.32 5.21 6.73
N VAL A 9 -0.16 5.21 5.50
CA VAL A 9 0.17 6.20 4.47
C VAL A 9 -1.10 6.77 3.84
N VAL A 10 -0.96 7.92 3.20
CA VAL A 10 -1.92 8.43 2.21
C VAL A 10 -1.31 8.23 0.81
N ASP A 11 -2.03 7.57 -0.08
CA ASP A 11 -1.60 7.34 -1.46
C ASP A 11 -1.73 8.58 -2.35
N ASN A 12 -1.32 8.47 -3.61
CA ASN A 12 -1.35 9.56 -4.58
C ASN A 12 -2.76 10.02 -4.99
N TYR A 13 -3.80 9.26 -4.62
CA TYR A 13 -5.22 9.57 -4.82
C TYR A 13 -5.91 10.06 -3.53
N GLY A 14 -5.17 10.20 -2.43
CA GLY A 14 -5.71 10.67 -1.15
C GLY A 14 -6.34 9.57 -0.29
N ASN A 15 -6.15 8.29 -0.63
CA ASN A 15 -6.68 7.19 0.17
C ASN A 15 -5.71 6.84 1.30
N GLU A 16 -6.22 6.73 2.52
CA GLU A 16 -5.49 6.17 3.64
C GLU A 16 -5.43 4.65 3.55
N GLY A 17 -4.25 4.09 3.80
CA GLY A 17 -4.05 2.65 3.81
C GLY A 17 -2.79 2.21 4.54
N LEU A 18 -2.70 0.90 4.74
CA LEU A 18 -1.58 0.25 5.39
C LEU A 18 -0.58 -0.25 4.34
N VAL A 19 0.71 0.07 4.51
CA VAL A 19 1.76 -0.56 3.71
C VAL A 19 1.96 -1.98 4.20
N VAL A 20 1.69 -2.97 3.35
CA VAL A 20 1.81 -4.39 3.71
C VAL A 20 3.04 -5.05 3.11
N ARG A 21 3.59 -4.55 2.01
CA ARG A 21 4.82 -5.10 1.43
C ARG A 21 5.48 -4.14 0.46
N GLU A 22 6.72 -4.43 0.10
CA GLU A 22 7.30 -3.91 -1.13
C GLU A 22 6.79 -4.71 -2.33
N GLU A 23 6.59 -4.03 -3.44
CA GLU A 23 6.11 -4.61 -4.69
C GLU A 23 7.16 -4.48 -5.78
N ALA A 24 7.12 -5.42 -6.73
CA ALA A 24 7.87 -5.25 -7.96
C ALA A 24 7.33 -4.06 -8.76
N ARG A 25 8.21 -3.42 -9.54
CA ARG A 25 7.81 -2.36 -10.48
C ARG A 25 6.69 -2.88 -11.40
N PRO A 26 5.56 -2.16 -11.51
CA PRO A 26 4.50 -2.52 -12.45
C PRO A 26 5.00 -2.54 -13.91
N PRO A 27 4.43 -3.41 -14.76
CA PRO A 27 4.76 -3.43 -16.18
C PRO A 27 4.51 -2.08 -16.86
N ALA A 28 5.30 -1.76 -17.89
CA ALA A 28 5.18 -0.50 -18.62
C ALA A 28 3.77 -0.25 -19.19
N GLY A 29 3.06 -1.30 -19.61
CA GLY A 29 1.68 -1.20 -20.07
C GLY A 29 0.71 -0.72 -18.98
N TRP A 30 0.90 -1.21 -17.74
CA TRP A 30 0.14 -0.76 -16.58
C TRP A 30 0.48 0.68 -16.20
N LEU A 31 1.76 1.06 -16.25
CA LEU A 31 2.17 2.45 -15.97
C LEU A 31 1.51 3.42 -16.96
N ARG A 32 1.42 3.05 -18.25
CA ARG A 32 0.79 3.88 -19.28
C ARG A 32 -0.73 3.99 -19.15
N SER A 33 -1.39 3.06 -18.46
CA SER A 33 -2.83 3.12 -18.23
C SER A 33 -3.22 3.96 -17.01
N GLN A 34 -2.24 4.47 -16.25
CA GLN A 34 -2.52 5.27 -15.05
C GLN A 34 -3.10 6.63 -15.40
N ARG A 35 -4.14 7.02 -14.66
CA ARG A 35 -4.75 8.35 -14.77
C ARG A 35 -3.84 9.45 -14.22
N ASP A 36 -3.12 9.15 -13.14
CA ASP A 36 -2.13 10.05 -12.58
C ASP A 36 -0.83 10.00 -13.40
N THR A 37 -0.62 11.03 -14.21
CA THR A 37 0.55 11.15 -15.09
C THR A 37 1.88 11.23 -14.34
N ARG A 38 1.88 11.54 -13.03
CA ARG A 38 3.10 11.49 -12.21
C ARG A 38 3.63 10.07 -12.12
N VAL A 39 2.74 9.09 -11.97
CA VAL A 39 3.08 7.66 -11.89
C VAL A 39 3.79 7.19 -13.16
N MET A 40 3.39 7.72 -14.33
CA MET A 40 4.00 7.39 -15.63
C MET A 40 5.45 7.86 -15.76
N ARG A 41 5.85 8.89 -15.00
CA ARG A 41 7.17 9.55 -15.11
C ARG A 41 8.18 9.03 -14.10
N LEU A 42 7.79 8.07 -13.26
CA LEU A 42 8.65 7.54 -12.22
C LEU A 42 9.80 6.71 -12.82
N GLY A 43 11.02 7.06 -12.41
CA GLY A 43 12.26 6.44 -12.84
C GLY A 43 12.40 5.00 -12.37
N LEU A 44 13.43 4.30 -12.85
CA LEU A 44 13.68 2.89 -12.50
C LEU A 44 13.96 2.67 -11.02
N ASP A 45 14.49 3.68 -10.34
CA ASP A 45 14.84 3.65 -8.92
C ASP A 45 13.63 3.87 -7.99
N GLU A 46 12.41 4.03 -8.54
CA GLU A 46 11.20 4.15 -7.74
C GLU A 46 10.91 2.86 -6.98
N ARG A 47 10.67 3.00 -5.67
CA ARG A 47 10.21 1.91 -4.84
C ARG A 47 8.68 1.80 -4.88
N TRP A 48 8.18 0.60 -5.11
CA TRP A 48 6.75 0.33 -5.18
C TRP A 48 6.26 -0.37 -3.93
N LEU A 49 5.08 0.02 -3.47
CA LEU A 49 4.50 -0.43 -2.22
C LEU A 49 3.17 -1.12 -2.51
N GLY A 50 2.95 -2.26 -1.86
CA GLY A 50 1.63 -2.84 -1.70
C GLY A 50 0.93 -2.12 -0.57
N VAL A 51 -0.04 -1.28 -0.90
CA VAL A 51 -0.85 -0.51 0.05
C VAL A 51 -2.23 -1.11 0.11
N MET A 52 -2.74 -1.29 1.32
CA MET A 52 -4.07 -1.79 1.58
C MET A 52 -4.96 -0.66 2.08
N PRO A 53 -5.76 -0.03 1.21
CA PRO A 53 -6.63 1.07 1.60
C PRO A 53 -7.72 0.58 2.55
N PHE A 54 -8.10 1.40 3.53
CA PHE A 54 -9.17 1.05 4.47
C PHE A 54 -10.58 0.98 3.84
N THR A 55 -10.68 1.35 2.56
CA THR A 55 -11.93 1.42 1.79
C THR A 55 -11.95 0.45 0.60
N GLY A 56 -10.93 -0.40 0.42
CA GLY A 56 -10.81 -1.24 -0.78
C GLY A 56 -9.87 -2.44 -0.64
N GLY A 57 -9.46 -2.97 -1.79
CA GLY A 57 -8.49 -4.07 -1.87
C GLY A 57 -7.06 -3.57 -2.06
N LEU A 58 -6.10 -4.49 -2.00
CA LEU A 58 -4.67 -4.20 -2.20
C LEU A 58 -4.42 -3.45 -3.51
N VAL A 59 -3.70 -2.34 -3.43
CA VAL A 59 -3.25 -1.51 -4.56
C VAL A 59 -1.73 -1.40 -4.55
N VAL A 60 -1.18 -1.12 -5.73
CA VAL A 60 0.25 -0.81 -5.89
C VAL A 60 0.42 0.70 -5.99
N ALA A 61 1.20 1.29 -5.09
CA ALA A 61 1.44 2.72 -5.02
C ALA A 61 2.96 3.01 -5.03
N PRO A 62 3.41 4.06 -5.72
CA PRO A 62 4.80 4.49 -5.66
C PRO A 62 5.07 5.20 -4.34
N ALA A 63 6.16 4.82 -3.67
CA ALA A 63 6.54 5.36 -2.36
C ALA A 63 6.74 6.89 -2.41
N SER A 64 7.31 7.42 -3.49
CA SER A 64 7.59 8.86 -3.63
C SER A 64 6.33 9.73 -3.74
N LEU A 65 5.17 9.14 -4.06
CA LEU A 65 3.89 9.85 -4.11
C LEU A 65 3.00 9.54 -2.90
N CYS A 66 3.49 8.75 -1.95
CA CYS A 66 2.80 8.48 -0.70
C CYS A 66 3.29 9.44 0.39
N ALA A 67 2.41 9.78 1.33
CA ALA A 67 2.76 10.51 2.54
C ALA A 67 2.64 9.59 3.75
N ARG A 68 3.72 9.42 4.51
CA ARG A 68 3.70 8.70 5.79
C ARG A 68 2.89 9.49 6.81
N LEU A 69 1.93 8.84 7.46
CA LEU A 69 1.20 9.40 8.59
C LEU A 69 1.81 8.96 9.91
N ARG A 70 1.88 7.65 10.14
CA ARG A 70 2.35 7.04 11.41
C ARG A 70 2.60 5.54 11.23
N ALA A 71 3.17 4.90 12.24
CA ALA A 71 3.16 3.44 12.33
C ALA A 71 1.72 2.95 12.54
N ALA A 72 1.42 1.74 12.05
CA ALA A 72 0.12 1.13 12.20
C ALA A 72 -0.14 0.64 13.62
N GLU A 73 -1.39 0.77 14.01
CA GLU A 73 -1.93 0.27 15.27
C GLU A 73 -2.90 -0.87 14.97
N ARG A 74 -3.29 -1.60 16.02
CA ARG A 74 -4.19 -2.75 15.91
C ARG A 74 -5.49 -2.40 15.17
N ASP A 75 -6.06 -1.23 15.46
CA ASP A 75 -7.33 -0.80 14.86
C ASP A 75 -7.21 -0.58 13.35
N ASP A 76 -6.04 -0.14 12.85
CA ASP A 76 -5.78 -0.02 11.41
C ASP A 76 -5.77 -1.38 10.74
N VAL A 77 -5.12 -2.36 11.38
CA VAL A 77 -5.02 -3.73 10.87
C VAL A 77 -6.39 -4.40 10.83
N VAL A 78 -7.19 -4.26 11.89
CA VAL A 78 -8.57 -4.76 11.92
C VAL A 78 -9.43 -4.10 10.84
N ARG A 79 -9.28 -2.78 10.67
CA ARG A 79 -10.01 -2.01 9.66
C ARG A 79 -9.62 -2.43 8.23
N ALA A 80 -8.34 -2.64 7.97
CA ALA A 80 -7.84 -3.16 6.71
C ALA A 80 -8.37 -4.58 6.46
N ALA A 81 -8.24 -5.49 7.45
CA ALA A 81 -8.69 -6.87 7.36
C ALA A 81 -10.18 -7.00 7.01
N ALA A 82 -11.04 -6.11 7.54
CA ALA A 82 -12.48 -6.14 7.30
C ALA A 82 -12.89 -5.98 5.82
N ARG A 83 -12.01 -5.42 4.97
CA ARG A 83 -12.26 -5.19 3.52
C ARG A 83 -11.31 -5.97 2.62
N ALA A 84 -10.47 -6.79 3.22
CA ALA A 84 -9.43 -7.53 2.56
C ALA A 84 -9.97 -8.59 1.59
N ASN A 85 -9.33 -8.72 0.43
CA ASN A 85 -9.41 -9.96 -0.32
C ASN A 85 -8.47 -11.01 0.31
N ARG A 86 -8.56 -12.26 -0.13
CA ARG A 86 -7.76 -13.37 0.43
C ARG A 86 -6.25 -13.10 0.45
N ALA A 87 -5.69 -12.61 -0.66
CA ALA A 87 -4.26 -12.33 -0.76
C ALA A 87 -3.83 -11.21 0.21
N ALA A 88 -4.69 -10.21 0.41
CA ALA A 88 -4.44 -9.15 1.36
C ALA A 88 -4.57 -9.63 2.82
N LEU A 89 -5.50 -10.53 3.13
CA LEU A 89 -5.56 -11.19 4.44
C LEU A 89 -4.30 -12.00 4.71
N GLU A 90 -3.83 -12.79 3.74
CA GLU A 90 -2.59 -13.58 3.88
C GLU A 90 -1.40 -12.66 4.21
N ALA A 91 -1.24 -11.54 3.49
CA ALA A 91 -0.19 -10.56 3.80
C ALA A 91 -0.35 -9.93 5.20
N LEU A 92 -1.56 -9.56 5.59
CA LEU A 92 -1.81 -9.00 6.93
C LEU A 92 -1.50 -10.01 8.03
N SER A 93 -1.87 -11.28 7.86
CA SER A 93 -1.64 -12.33 8.85
C SER A 93 -0.15 -12.63 9.04
N GLU A 94 0.66 -12.53 7.99
CA GLU A 94 2.13 -12.66 8.09
C GLU A 94 2.76 -11.51 8.87
N LEU A 95 2.28 -10.28 8.66
CA LEU A 95 2.83 -9.07 9.26
C LEU A 95 2.37 -8.83 10.69
N PHE A 96 1.09 -9.12 10.95
CA PHE A 96 0.41 -8.84 12.22
C PHE A 96 -0.32 -10.09 12.73
N PRO A 97 0.38 -11.20 12.97
CA PRO A 97 -0.25 -12.48 13.32
C PRO A 97 -1.06 -12.41 14.63
N ALA A 98 -0.76 -11.47 15.52
CA ALA A 98 -1.50 -11.28 16.76
C ALA A 98 -2.81 -10.49 16.59
N TRP A 99 -3.03 -9.84 15.44
CA TRP A 99 -4.11 -8.86 15.25
C TRP A 99 -5.10 -9.24 14.14
N VAL A 100 -4.76 -10.21 13.29
CA VAL A 100 -5.67 -10.77 12.29
C VAL A 100 -6.31 -12.05 12.85
N PRO A 101 -7.65 -12.15 12.89
CA PRO A 101 -8.37 -13.30 13.45
C PRO A 101 -8.27 -14.57 12.59
#